data_AF-A0A6A7LL69-F1
#
_entry.id   AF-A0A6A7LL69-F1
#
_cell.length_a   1.000
_cell.length_b   1.000
_cell.length_c   1.000
_cell.angle_alpha   90.00
_cell.angle_beta   90.00
_cell.angle_gamma   90.00
#
_symmetry.space_group_name_H-M   'P 1'
#
loop_
_entity.id
_entity.type
_entity.pdbx_description
1 polymer ?
#
loop_
_entity_poly.entity_id
_entity_poly.type
_entity_poly.pdbx_seq_one_letter_code
_entity_poly.pdbx_strand_id
1 'polypeptide(L)'
;MAKHRPKSFEFTIDSIPTDLQKLSGLFSNTHVYTCGNCNHPIIFPYLTPRPPRCKKCGDDIDWSGDAEKADKRPKICPQCKTQFTPEDEFCDKCPSKVKLMWSD
;
A
#
# COMPACT_ATOMS: atom_id res chain seq x y z
N MET A 1 -11.83 11.63 -22.92
CA MET A 1 -10.81 11.96 -21.91
C MET A 1 -10.17 10.65 -21.50
N ALA A 2 -8.87 10.46 -21.75
CA ALA A 2 -8.18 9.22 -21.44
C ALA A 2 -7.85 9.20 -19.93
N LYS A 3 -8.23 8.11 -19.23
CA LYS A 3 -7.88 7.93 -17.82
C LYS A 3 -6.55 7.20 -17.75
N HIS A 4 -5.61 7.70 -16.96
CA HIS A 4 -4.27 7.12 -16.84
C HIS A 4 -4.03 6.57 -15.43
N ARG A 5 -3.60 5.31 -15.35
CA ARG A 5 -3.37 4.60 -14.09
C ARG A 5 -2.08 5.10 -13.41
N PRO A 6 -2.10 5.46 -12.12
CA PRO A 6 -0.90 5.82 -11.41
C PRO A 6 -0.05 4.58 -11.10
N LYS A 7 1.27 4.76 -11.03
CA LYS A 7 2.20 3.71 -10.59
C LYS A 7 2.58 3.96 -9.13
N SER A 8 2.43 2.96 -8.26
CA SER A 8 2.95 2.99 -6.90
C SER A 8 4.47 2.89 -6.93
N PHE A 9 5.13 3.64 -6.04
CA PHE A 9 6.57 3.48 -5.80
C PHE A 9 6.70 2.63 -4.54
N GLU A 10 7.05 1.34 -4.66
CA GLU A 10 7.53 0.56 -3.53
C GLU A 10 9.03 0.82 -3.38
N PHE A 11 9.42 1.65 -2.41
CA PHE A 11 10.82 1.67 -1.98
C PHE A 11 11.05 0.43 -1.10
N THR A 12 11.70 -0.60 -1.62
CA THR A 12 12.35 -1.60 -0.78
C THR A 12 13.63 -0.95 -0.27
N ILE A 13 13.62 -0.44 0.97
CA ILE A 13 14.81 0.21 1.52
C ILE A 13 15.60 -0.79 2.34
N ASP A 14 16.56 -1.48 1.69
CA ASP A 14 17.40 -2.45 2.38
C ASP A 14 18.48 -1.78 3.25
N SER A 15 18.79 -0.49 3.05
CA SER A 15 19.61 0.30 3.99
C SER A 15 19.43 1.80 3.74
N ILE A 16 18.78 2.54 4.64
CA ILE A 16 18.70 4.01 4.55
C ILE A 16 20.01 4.61 5.10
N PRO A 17 20.86 5.28 4.30
CA PRO A 17 21.98 6.06 4.84
C PRO A 17 21.42 7.18 5.72
N THR A 18 22.01 7.34 6.92
CA THR A 18 21.52 8.14 8.05
C THR A 18 21.25 9.63 7.76
N ASP A 19 21.64 10.12 6.59
CA ASP A 19 21.34 11.48 6.12
C ASP A 19 19.89 11.62 5.58
N LEU A 20 19.30 10.54 5.05
CA LEU A 20 17.88 10.52 4.64
C LEU A 20 16.92 10.36 5.84
N GLN A 21 17.41 9.92 7.00
CA GLN A 21 16.59 9.82 8.22
C GLN A 21 16.21 11.21 8.80
N LYS A 22 16.92 12.29 8.43
CA LYS A 22 16.49 13.65 8.78
C LYS A 22 15.37 14.17 7.88
N LEU A 23 15.15 13.54 6.72
CA LEU A 23 13.96 13.74 5.90
C LEU A 23 12.83 12.75 6.28
N SER A 24 13.14 11.65 6.97
CA SER A 24 12.16 10.63 7.39
C SER A 24 11.17 11.09 8.47
N GLY A 25 11.41 12.24 9.12
CA GLY A 25 10.43 12.88 10.01
C GLY A 25 9.22 13.49 9.29
N LEU A 26 9.22 13.56 7.95
CA LEU A 26 8.14 14.14 7.15
C LEU A 26 7.30 13.09 6.39
N PHE A 27 7.75 11.84 6.31
CA PHE A 27 7.13 10.79 5.49
C PHE A 27 6.12 9.91 6.24
N SER A 28 5.84 10.17 7.51
CA SER A 28 5.04 9.26 8.34
C SER A 28 3.56 9.18 7.98
N ASN A 29 3.01 10.03 7.09
CA ASN A 29 1.56 10.08 6.82
C ASN A 29 1.18 10.55 5.41
N THR A 30 1.97 10.26 4.37
CA THR A 30 1.65 10.67 2.98
C THR A 30 1.77 9.52 2.00
N HIS A 31 0.77 9.38 1.14
CA HIS A 31 0.83 8.53 -0.04
C HIS A 31 1.65 9.20 -1.14
N VAL A 32 2.52 8.43 -1.79
CA VAL A 32 3.33 8.87 -2.94
C VAL A 32 3.06 7.94 -4.12
N TYR A 33 2.53 8.51 -5.19
CA TYR A 33 2.25 7.83 -6.46
C TYR A 33 2.86 8.60 -7.62
N THR A 34 2.96 7.98 -8.79
CA THR A 34 3.40 8.65 -10.02
C THR A 34 2.26 8.67 -11.04
N CYS A 35 1.99 9.84 -11.64
CA CYS A 35 0.98 9.98 -12.67
C CYS A 35 1.31 9.12 -13.90
N GLY A 36 0.34 8.33 -14.38
CA GLY A 36 0.53 7.44 -15.53
C GLY A 36 0.69 8.12 -16.89
N ASN A 37 0.38 9.42 -17.00
CA ASN A 37 0.56 10.17 -18.25
C ASN A 37 1.87 10.97 -18.25
N CYS A 38 2.01 11.91 -17.31
CA CYS A 38 3.14 12.87 -17.32
C CYS A 38 4.29 12.51 -16.36
N ASN A 39 4.24 11.33 -15.73
CA ASN A 39 5.21 10.85 -14.74
C ASN A 39 5.46 11.82 -13.56
N HIS A 40 4.52 12.74 -13.30
CA HIS A 40 4.64 13.68 -12.19
C HIS A 40 4.28 13.01 -10.87
N PRO A 41 5.02 13.28 -9.77
CA PRO A 41 4.64 12.78 -8.45
C PRO A 41 3.27 13.31 -8.01
N ILE A 42 2.48 12.41 -7.46
CA ILE A 42 1.18 12.65 -6.82
C ILE A 42 1.39 12.32 -5.35
N ILE A 43 1.45 13.37 -4.51
CA ILE A 43 1.69 13.25 -3.08
C ILE A 43 0.47 13.82 -2.36
N PHE A 44 -0.13 13.04 -1.45
CA PHE A 44 -1.26 13.49 -0.63
C PHE A 44 -1.26 12.79 0.74
N PRO A 45 -1.79 13.44 1.80
CA PRO A 45 -1.87 12.83 3.12
C PRO A 45 -2.71 11.55 3.17
N TYR A 46 -2.36 10.62 4.05
CA TYR A 46 -3.06 9.34 4.25
C TYR A 46 -4.55 9.52 4.62
N LEU A 47 -4.85 10.53 5.44
CA LEU A 47 -6.22 10.82 5.88
C LEU A 47 -7.05 11.58 4.85
N THR A 48 -6.47 11.95 3.70
CA THR A 48 -7.17 12.68 2.66
C THR A 48 -7.59 11.75 1.52
N PRO A 49 -8.77 11.99 0.90
CA PRO A 49 -9.21 11.18 -0.22
C PRO A 49 -8.24 11.29 -1.40
N ARG A 50 -8.12 10.20 -2.17
CA ARG A 50 -7.25 10.14 -3.35
C ARG A 50 -7.65 11.24 -4.35
N PRO A 51 -6.71 12.03 -4.88
CA PRO A 51 -7.03 13.12 -5.77
C PRO A 51 -7.60 12.57 -7.10
N PRO A 52 -8.69 13.14 -7.62
CA PRO A 52 -9.31 12.64 -8.85
C PRO A 52 -8.47 12.98 -10.11
N ARG A 53 -7.60 13.98 -10.05
CA ARG A 53 -6.82 14.48 -11.19
C ARG A 53 -5.37 14.77 -10.85
N CYS A 54 -4.49 14.61 -11.84
CA CYS A 54 -3.10 15.04 -11.72
C CYS A 54 -3.02 16.57 -11.76
N LYS A 55 -2.36 17.17 -10.77
CA LYS A 55 -2.18 18.63 -10.71
C LYS A 55 -1.30 19.21 -11.81
N LYS A 56 -0.48 18.39 -12.48
CA LYS A 56 0.42 18.85 -13.55
C LYS A 56 -0.18 18.76 -14.95
N CYS A 57 -0.71 17.59 -15.34
CA CYS A 57 -1.26 17.41 -16.68
C CYS A 57 -2.78 17.56 -16.76
N GLY A 58 -3.48 17.62 -15.63
CA GLY A 58 -4.94 17.78 -15.58
C GLY A 58 -5.74 16.49 -15.84
N ASP A 59 -5.09 15.39 -16.22
CA ASP A 59 -5.78 14.13 -16.51
C ASP A 59 -6.40 13.49 -15.27
N ASP A 60 -7.52 12.82 -15.48
CA ASP A 60 -8.18 11.98 -14.48
C ASP A 60 -7.32 10.76 -14.14
N ILE A 61 -7.16 10.53 -12.84
CA ILE A 61 -6.38 9.43 -12.30
C ILE A 61 -7.29 8.24 -12.07
N ASP A 62 -6.95 7.10 -12.68
CA ASP A 62 -7.68 5.85 -12.46
C ASP A 62 -7.10 5.07 -11.28
N TRP A 63 -7.78 5.14 -10.14
CA TRP A 63 -7.38 4.45 -8.90
C TRP A 63 -7.89 3.01 -8.79
N SER A 64 -8.60 2.49 -9.81
CA SER A 64 -9.28 1.19 -9.75
C SER A 64 -8.34 0.01 -9.50
N GLY A 65 -7.04 0.16 -9.80
CA GLY A 65 -6.02 -0.87 -9.56
C GLY A 65 -5.32 -0.82 -8.20
N ASP A 66 -5.59 0.19 -7.37
CA ASP A 66 -5.07 0.32 -6.00
C ASP A 66 -6.14 -0.06 -4.95
N ALA A 67 -7.28 -0.59 -5.42
CA ALA A 67 -8.33 -1.19 -4.58
C ALA A 67 -8.00 -2.65 -4.20
N GLU A 68 -7.06 -3.31 -4.89
CA GLU A 68 -6.72 -4.72 -4.63
C GLU A 68 -5.85 -4.96 -3.38
N LYS A 69 -5.29 -3.93 -2.73
CA LYS A 69 -4.72 -4.06 -1.37
C LYS A 69 -5.76 -3.81 -0.25
N ALA A 70 -7.03 -3.60 -0.60
CA ALA A 70 -8.14 -3.43 0.34
C ALA A 70 -9.12 -4.61 0.35
N ASP A 71 -8.83 -5.73 -0.32
CA ASP A 71 -9.46 -7.02 -0.01
C ASP A 71 -8.85 -7.52 1.31
N LYS A 72 -9.28 -6.89 2.41
CA LYS A 72 -8.96 -7.27 3.79
C LYS A 72 -9.66 -8.57 4.16
N ARG A 73 -9.50 -9.63 3.37
CA ARG A 73 -9.91 -10.96 3.82
C ARG A 73 -8.91 -11.37 4.90
N PRO A 74 -9.33 -11.52 6.17
CA PRO A 74 -8.43 -12.00 7.19
C PRO A 74 -7.99 -13.41 6.81
N LYS A 75 -6.71 -13.70 7.01
CA LYS A 75 -6.28 -15.10 7.00
C LYS A 75 -6.70 -15.73 8.32
N ILE A 76 -7.10 -16.99 8.27
CA ILE A 76 -7.49 -17.77 9.44
C ILE A 76 -6.49 -18.89 9.66
N CYS A 77 -6.10 -19.09 10.93
CA CYS A 77 -5.35 -20.29 11.28
C CYS A 77 -6.27 -21.51 11.24
N PRO A 78 -5.95 -22.57 10.49
CA PRO A 78 -6.80 -23.74 10.39
C PRO A 78 -6.96 -24.49 11.73
N GLN A 79 -5.98 -24.37 12.64
CA GLN A 79 -5.95 -25.07 13.93
C GLN A 79 -6.66 -24.33 15.06
N CYS A 80 -6.33 -23.05 15.29
CA CYS A 80 -6.90 -22.28 16.42
C CYS A 80 -8.02 -21.32 16.00
N LYS A 81 -8.36 -21.25 14.71
CA LYS A 81 -9.40 -20.38 14.13
C LYS A 81 -9.24 -18.88 14.41
N THR A 82 -8.06 -18.47 14.88
CA THR A 82 -7.74 -17.05 15.07
C THR A 82 -7.58 -16.38 13.70
N GLN A 83 -8.10 -15.16 13.60
CA GLN A 83 -7.96 -14.31 12.43
C GLN A 83 -6.69 -13.47 12.51
N PHE A 84 -6.06 -13.31 11.36
CA PHE A 84 -4.78 -12.65 11.17
C PHE A 84 -4.85 -11.68 10.00
N THR A 85 -3.90 -10.77 9.97
CA THR A 85 -3.80 -9.80 8.88
C THR A 85 -3.33 -10.50 7.59
N PRO A 86 -3.64 -9.96 6.40
CA PRO A 86 -3.25 -10.59 5.14
C PRO A 86 -1.74 -10.64 4.92
N GLU A 87 -0.96 -9.81 5.63
CA GLU A 87 0.51 -9.82 5.65
C GLU A 87 1.08 -11.00 6.47
N ASP A 88 0.35 -11.51 7.48
CA ASP A 88 0.80 -12.64 8.27
C ASP A 88 0.81 -13.93 7.44
N GLU A 89 1.88 -14.73 7.52
CA GLU A 89 2.00 -16.02 6.83
C GLU A 89 1.83 -17.24 7.76
N PHE A 90 2.15 -17.06 9.04
CA PHE A 90 2.18 -18.14 10.02
C PHE A 90 1.46 -17.76 11.31
N CYS A 91 0.87 -18.75 11.97
CA CYS A 91 0.20 -18.57 13.26
C CYS A 91 1.21 -18.50 14.40
N ASP A 92 1.22 -17.40 15.14
CA ASP A 92 2.04 -17.22 16.36
C ASP A 92 1.41 -17.88 17.61
N LYS A 93 0.09 -18.17 17.57
CA LYS A 93 -0.63 -18.75 18.71
C LYS A 93 -0.57 -20.27 18.81
N CYS A 94 -0.05 -20.93 17.77
CA CYS A 94 0.11 -22.38 17.78
C CYS A 94 1.54 -22.73 18.21
N PRO A 95 1.75 -23.77 19.04
CA PRO A 95 3.10 -24.21 19.40
C PRO A 95 3.89 -24.73 18.19
N SER A 96 3.18 -25.10 17.13
CA SER A 96 3.74 -25.57 15.87
C SER A 96 3.68 -24.48 14.80
N LYS A 97 4.62 -24.52 13.86
CA LYS A 97 4.62 -23.64 12.68
C LYS A 97 3.46 -23.99 11.75
N VAL A 98 2.36 -23.24 11.85
CA VAL A 98 1.14 -23.45 11.04
C VAL A 98 1.01 -22.34 10.01
N LYS A 99 0.86 -22.70 8.73
CA LYS A 99 0.59 -21.74 7.65
C LYS A 99 -0.86 -21.27 7.71
N LEU A 100 -1.07 -19.96 7.63
CA LEU A 100 -2.41 -19.35 7.63
C LEU A 100 -3.09 -19.54 6.27
N MET A 101 -4.41 -19.68 6.28
CA MET A 101 -5.24 -19.88 5.08
C MET A 101 -6.19 -18.70 4.90
N TRP A 102 -6.62 -18.41 3.67
CA TRP A 102 -7.64 -17.39 3.45
C TRP A 102 -8.98 -17.87 4.02
N SER A 103 -9.70 -17.00 4.73
CA SER A 103 -11.10 -17.27 5.06
C SER A 103 -11.92 -17.07 3.79
N ASP A 104 -12.44 -18.17 3.24
CA ASP A 104 -13.40 -18.16 2.14
C ASP A 104 -14.76 -17.64 2.63
#